data_AF-A0A9D6MDS3-F1
#
_entry.id   AF-A0A9D6MDS3-F1
#
_cell.length_a   1.000
_cell.length_b   1.000
_cell.length_c   1.000
_cell.angle_alpha   90.00
_cell.angle_beta   90.00
_cell.angle_gamma   90.00
#
_symmetry.space_group_name_H-M   'P 1'
#
loop_
_entity.id
_entity.type
_entity.pdbx_description
1 polymer ?
#
loop_
_entity_poly.entity_id
_entity_poly.type
_entity_poly.pdbx_seq_one_letter_code
_entity_poly.pdbx_strand_id
1 'polypeptide(L)'
;MTYNVLLRKRPKGGYIATALGWPEVAAEAATRAEAIDRIRKAIAGIIAQGELVQVEVPLPQATIQAVYAETFGMFRNDPTFGKFVTAVNTYRRKRNRNGHGRA
;
A
#
# COMPACT_ATOMS: atom_id res chain seq x y z
N MET A 1 10.83 22.27 -7.05
CA MET A 1 10.15 21.16 -6.34
C MET A 1 10.24 19.90 -7.18
N THR A 2 10.30 18.74 -6.54
CA THR A 2 10.32 17.43 -7.20
C THR A 2 9.03 16.68 -6.87
N TYR A 3 8.48 15.97 -7.84
CA TYR A 3 7.26 15.19 -7.71
C TYR A 3 7.54 13.75 -8.10
N ASN A 4 7.05 12.81 -7.29
CA ASN A 4 7.12 11.40 -7.62
C ASN A 4 6.04 11.06 -8.66
N VAL A 5 6.48 10.52 -9.79
CA VAL A 5 5.62 10.16 -10.91
C VAL A 5 5.76 8.67 -11.17
N LEU A 6 4.64 7.96 -11.17
CA LEU A 6 4.59 6.58 -11.65
C LEU A 6 4.54 6.58 -13.17
N LEU A 7 5.52 5.94 -13.79
CA LEU A 7 5.58 5.80 -15.25
C LEU A 7 5.37 4.33 -15.63
N ARG A 8 4.33 4.05 -16.43
CA ARG A 8 4.00 2.69 -16.90
C ARG A 8 4.03 2.64 -18.42
N LYS A 9 4.51 1.53 -18.97
CA LYS A 9 4.32 1.20 -20.39
C LYS A 9 2.91 0.66 -20.58
N ARG A 10 2.27 1.01 -21.71
CA ARG A 10 0.95 0.46 -22.04
C ARG A 10 1.07 -0.80 -22.90
N PRO A 11 0.11 -1.74 -22.81
CA PRO A 11 0.12 -2.96 -23.62
C PRO A 11 0.12 -2.70 -25.14
N LYS A 12 -0.55 -1.63 -25.58
CA LYS A 12 -0.64 -1.22 -27.00
C LYS A 12 0.47 -0.25 -27.43
N GLY A 13 1.52 -0.10 -26.62
CA GLY A 13 2.58 0.88 -26.85
C GLY A 13 2.31 2.26 -26.25
N GLY A 14 3.38 3.02 -26.10
CA GLY A 14 3.38 4.29 -25.39
C GLY A 14 3.50 4.15 -23.87
N TYR A 15 3.39 5.29 -23.21
CA TYR A 15 3.63 5.48 -21.78
C TYR A 15 2.48 6.26 -21.15
N ILE A 16 2.17 5.93 -19.90
CA ILE A 16 1.31 6.72 -19.02
C ILE A 16 2.12 7.14 -17.80
N ALA A 17 2.18 8.44 -17.56
CA ALA A 17 2.76 9.06 -16.38
C ALA A 17 1.62 9.50 -15.44
N THR A 18 1.71 9.19 -14.15
CA THR A 18 0.72 9.56 -13.14
C THR A 18 1.43 10.19 -11.94
N ALA A 19 0.99 11.37 -11.50
CA ALA A 19 1.53 12.00 -10.30
C ALA A 19 1.05 11.26 -9.04
N LEU A 20 1.97 10.77 -8.19
CA LEU A 20 1.57 9.95 -7.03
C LEU A 20 0.76 10.71 -5.98
N GLY A 21 0.98 12.03 -5.85
CA GLY A 21 0.20 12.89 -4.96
C GLY A 21 -1.17 13.30 -5.53
N TRP A 22 -1.39 13.13 -6.83
CA TRP A 22 -2.61 13.52 -7.55
C TRP A 22 -2.97 12.45 -8.58
N PRO A 23 -3.62 11.34 -8.16
CA PRO A 23 -3.93 10.20 -9.04
C PRO A 23 -4.75 10.56 -10.28
N GLU A 24 -5.55 11.63 -10.20
CA GLU A 24 -6.33 12.22 -11.29
C GLU A 24 -5.46 12.93 -12.35
N VAL A 25 -4.23 13.29 -11.99
CA VAL A 25 -3.28 13.95 -12.90
C VAL A 25 -2.42 12.89 -13.57
N ALA A 26 -2.82 12.55 -14.80
CA ALA A 26 -2.10 11.61 -15.65
C ALA A 26 -1.89 12.16 -17.06
N ALA A 27 -0.79 11.75 -17.68
CA ALA A 27 -0.47 12.10 -19.05
C ALA A 27 -0.03 10.88 -19.84
N GLU A 28 -0.64 10.71 -21.01
CA GLU A 28 -0.29 9.66 -21.95
C GLU A 28 0.57 10.21 -23.09
N ALA A 29 1.51 9.41 -23.59
CA ALA A 29 2.34 9.78 -24.73
C ALA A 29 2.90 8.56 -25.46
N ALA A 30 3.42 8.76 -26.67
CA ALA A 30 4.06 7.69 -27.43
C ALA A 30 5.45 7.34 -26.87
N THR A 31 6.14 8.31 -26.29
CA THR A 31 7.50 8.13 -25.76
C THR A 31 7.60 8.42 -24.27
N ARG A 32 8.65 7.87 -23.65
CA ARG A 32 8.99 8.09 -22.25
C ARG A 32 9.19 9.58 -21.95
N ALA A 33 9.97 10.26 -22.79
CA ALA A 33 10.32 11.66 -22.62
C ALA A 33 9.09 12.57 -22.74
N GLU A 34 8.22 12.28 -23.71
CA GLU A 34 7.00 13.04 -23.94
C GLU A 34 5.98 12.86 -22.80
N ALA A 35 5.83 11.65 -22.24
CA ALA A 35 4.98 11.42 -21.08
C ALA A 35 5.45 12.23 -19.87
N ILE A 36 6.78 12.27 -19.65
CA ILE A 36 7.40 13.06 -18.58
C ILE A 36 7.23 14.57 -18.81
N ASP A 37 7.34 15.05 -20.05
CA ASP A 37 7.13 16.46 -20.36
C ASP A 37 5.68 16.89 -20.15
N ARG A 38 4.72 16.06 -20.61
CA ARG A 38 3.29 16.33 -20.45
C ARG A 38 2.87 16.34 -18.98
N ILE A 39 3.29 15.35 -18.18
CA ILE A 39 2.95 15.33 -16.75
C ILE A 39 3.58 16.52 -16.02
N ARG A 40 4.79 16.94 -16.41
CA ARG A 40 5.45 18.13 -15.85
C ARG A 40 4.64 19.40 -16.13
N LYS A 41 4.15 19.57 -17.35
CA LYS A 41 3.30 20.71 -17.74
C LYS A 41 1.96 20.68 -17.00
N ALA A 42 1.33 19.51 -16.85
CA ALA A 42 0.08 19.37 -16.11
C ALA A 42 0.26 19.77 -14.64
N ILE A 43 1.30 19.25 -13.97
CA ILE A 43 1.65 19.61 -12.60
C ILE A 43 1.94 21.11 -12.47
N ALA A 44 2.73 21.68 -13.37
CA ALA A 44 3.05 23.10 -13.36
C ALA A 44 1.81 23.98 -13.55
N GLY A 45 0.85 23.56 -14.39
CA GLY A 45 -0.41 24.28 -14.59
C GLY A 45 -1.26 24.33 -13.32
N ILE A 46 -1.33 23.23 -12.56
CA ILE A 46 -2.06 23.17 -11.29
C ILE A 46 -1.41 24.09 -10.25
N ILE A 47 -0.09 24.03 -10.12
CA ILE A 47 0.66 24.87 -9.17
C ILE A 47 0.65 26.35 -9.59
N ALA A 48 0.51 26.67 -10.87
CA ALA A 48 0.37 28.06 -11.29
C ALA A 48 -0.98 28.67 -10.84
N GLN A 49 -1.98 27.84 -10.56
CA GLN A 49 -3.33 28.26 -10.16
C GLN A 49 -3.55 28.23 -8.64
N GLY A 50 -2.60 27.72 -7.86
CA GLY A 50 -2.73 27.60 -6.41
C GLY A 50 -1.44 27.17 -5.74
N GLU A 51 -1.44 27.10 -4.41
CA GLU A 51 -0.26 26.72 -3.64
C GLU A 51 -0.43 25.34 -2.98
N LEU A 52 0.69 24.64 -2.80
CA LEU A 52 0.71 23.40 -2.03
C LEU A 52 0.92 23.74 -0.56
N VAL A 53 -0.12 23.58 0.25
CA VAL A 53 -0.08 23.83 1.70
C VAL A 53 -0.08 22.50 2.45
N GLN A 54 0.80 22.37 3.45
CA GLN A 54 0.72 21.27 4.40
C GLN A 54 -0.25 21.64 5.51
N VAL A 55 -1.29 20.84 5.69
CA VAL A 55 -2.27 21.01 6.77
C VAL A 55 -2.10 19.86 7.75
N GLU A 56 -1.74 20.20 8.98
CA GLU A 56 -1.76 19.24 10.08
C GLU A 56 -3.21 19.05 10.54
N VAL A 57 -3.71 17.82 10.44
CA VAL A 57 -5.04 17.47 10.91
C VAL A 57 -4.88 16.79 12.28
N PRO A 58 -5.45 17.34 13.36
CA PRO A 58 -5.43 16.68 14.65
C PRO A 58 -6.19 15.37 14.52
N LEU A 59 -5.50 14.25 14.70
CA LEU A 59 -6.17 12.97 14.86
C LEU A 59 -6.93 13.03 16.19
N PRO A 60 -8.20 12.61 16.26
CA PRO A 60 -8.81 12.27 17.53
C PRO A 60 -7.82 11.32 18.21
N GLN A 61 -7.43 11.62 19.45
CA GLN A 61 -6.58 10.71 20.23
C GLN A 61 -7.20 9.33 20.08
N ALA A 62 -6.56 8.45 19.33
CA ALA A 62 -7.09 7.12 19.15
C ALA A 62 -6.92 6.49 20.53
N THR A 63 -7.97 6.52 21.35
CA THR A 63 -8.21 5.51 22.36
C THR A 63 -8.50 4.22 21.61
N ILE A 64 -7.49 3.71 20.90
CA ILE A 64 -7.19 2.30 20.96
C ILE A 64 -6.74 2.10 22.42
N GLN A 65 -7.67 2.23 23.37
CA GLN A 65 -7.58 1.43 24.58
C GLN A 65 -7.40 0.04 24.04
N ALA A 66 -6.18 -0.47 24.19
CA ALA A 66 -5.75 -1.68 23.54
C ALA A 66 -6.76 -2.76 23.94
N VAL A 67 -7.66 -3.11 23.01
CA VAL A 67 -8.70 -4.14 23.18
C VAL A 67 -8.03 -5.47 23.58
N TYR A 68 -6.75 -5.61 23.26
CA TYR A 68 -5.91 -6.75 23.59
C TYR A 68 -4.98 -6.54 24.79
N ALA A 69 -4.98 -5.37 25.46
CA ALA A 69 -4.16 -5.15 26.65
C ALA A 69 -4.60 -6.07 27.80
N GLU A 70 -5.91 -6.27 27.96
CA GLU A 70 -6.46 -7.16 29.00
C GLU A 70 -6.15 -8.63 28.73
N THR A 71 -5.94 -9.01 27.46
CA THR A 71 -5.71 -10.39 27.04
C THR A 71 -4.25 -10.67 26.68
N PHE A 72 -3.36 -9.68 26.77
CA PHE A 72 -1.95 -9.83 26.45
C PHE A 72 -1.29 -10.83 27.39
N GLY A 73 -0.90 -11.98 26.85
CA GLY A 73 -0.29 -13.06 27.63
C GLY A 73 -1.28 -13.96 28.39
N MET A 74 -2.59 -13.89 28.10
CA MET A 74 -3.62 -14.70 28.79
C MET A 74 -3.35 -16.22 28.79
N PHE A 75 -2.57 -16.73 27.84
CA PHE A 75 -2.23 -18.15 27.75
C PHE A 75 -0.85 -18.51 28.33
N ARG A 76 -0.13 -17.58 28.97
CA ARG A 76 1.25 -17.80 29.45
C ARG A 76 1.37 -19.00 30.37
N ASN A 77 0.38 -19.19 31.25
CA ASN A 77 0.36 -20.25 32.26
C ASN A 77 -0.66 -21.36 31.93
N ASP A 78 -1.25 -21.36 30.73
CA ASP A 78 -2.22 -22.38 30.34
C ASP A 78 -1.48 -23.70 30.04
N PRO A 79 -1.68 -24.77 30.83
CA PRO A 79 -0.99 -26.04 30.64
C PRO A 79 -1.39 -26.78 29.35
N THR A 80 -2.47 -26.34 28.70
CA THR A 80 -2.97 -26.93 27.45
C THR A 80 -2.44 -26.23 26.19
N PHE A 81 -1.90 -25.01 26.33
CA PHE A 81 -1.45 -24.20 25.19
C PHE A 81 -0.38 -24.90 24.34
N GLY A 82 0.55 -25.63 24.97
CA GLY A 82 1.56 -26.42 24.25
C GLY A 82 0.96 -27.53 23.37
N LYS A 83 -0.13 -28.19 23.84
CA LYS A 83 -0.85 -29.21 23.06
C LYS A 83 -1.56 -28.56 21.86
N PHE A 84 -2.19 -27.40 22.07
CA PHE A 84 -2.82 -26.63 21.01
C PHE A 84 -1.81 -26.26 19.90
N VAL A 85 -0.66 -25.68 20.25
CA VAL A 85 0.40 -25.31 19.29
C VAL A 85 0.88 -26.53 18.50
N THR A 86 1.05 -27.67 19.18
CA THR A 86 1.46 -28.94 18.55
C THR A 86 0.43 -29.43 17.53
N ALA A 87 -0.86 -29.36 17.87
CA ALA A 87 -1.95 -29.74 16.98
C ALA A 87 -2.03 -28.83 15.73
N VAL A 88 -1.94 -27.51 15.92
CA VAL A 88 -1.93 -26.51 14.84
C VAL A 88 -0.75 -26.75 13.88
N ASN A 89 0.45 -26.96 14.41
CA ASN A 89 1.64 -27.21 13.60
C ASN A 89 1.53 -28.53 12.83
N THR A 90 0.95 -29.57 13.43
CA THR A 90 0.70 -30.84 12.75
C THR A 90 -0.30 -30.67 11.61
N TYR A 91 -1.38 -29.92 11.82
CA TYR A 91 -2.34 -29.58 10.77
C TYR A 91 -1.68 -28.81 9.62
N ARG A 92 -0.90 -27.76 9.92
CA ARG A 92 -0.18 -26.96 8.91
C ARG A 92 0.77 -27.80 8.09
N ARG A 93 1.55 -28.68 8.73
CA ARG A 93 2.46 -29.61 8.02
C ARG A 93 1.71 -30.56 7.10
N LYS A 94 0.59 -31.14 7.55
CA LYS A 94 -0.26 -31.99 6.70
C LYS A 94 -0.80 -31.22 5.50
N ARG A 95 -1.28 -29.99 5.68
CA ARG A 95 -1.79 -29.14 4.60
C ARG A 95 -0.70 -28.74 3.60
N ASN A 96 0.48 -28.34 4.08
CA ASN A 96 1.60 -27.96 3.22
C ASN A 96 2.17 -29.17 2.46
N ARG A 97 2.18 -30.35 3.08
CA ARG A 97 2.59 -31.61 2.43
C ARG A 97 1.57 -32.08 1.39
N ASN A 98 0.29 -31.85 1.65
CA ASN A 98 -0.80 -32.15 0.72
C ASN A 98 -1.05 -30.99 -0.26
N GLY A 99 0.03 -30.34 -0.71
CA GLY A 99 0.02 -29.07 -1.44
C GLY A 99 -1.21 -28.91 -2.33
N HIS A 100 -1.93 -27.80 -2.15
CA HIS A 100 -2.88 -27.33 -3.15
C HIS A 100 -2.09 -26.95 -4.41
N GLY A 101 -1.72 -27.95 -5.20
CA GLY A 101 -1.58 -27.80 -6.64
C GLY A 101 -2.98 -27.74 -7.22
N ARG A 102 -3.61 -26.56 -7.19
CA ARG A 102 -4.71 -26.20 -8.07
C ARG A 102 -4.68 -24.71 -8.36
N ALA A 103 -4.32 -24.43 -9.61
CA ALA A 103 -4.54 -23.25 -10.45
C ALA A 103 -3.95 -21.92 -9.97
#